data_AF-A0A497P5Y4-F1
#
_entry.id   AF-A0A497P5Y4-F1
#
_cell.length_a   1.000
_cell.length_b   1.000
_cell.length_c   1.000
_cell.angle_alpha   90.00
_cell.angle_beta   90.00
_cell.angle_gamma   90.00
#
_symmetry.space_group_name_H-M   'P 1'
#
loop_
_entity.id
_entity.type
_entity.pdbx_description
1 polymer ?
#
loop_
_entity_poly.entity_id
_entity_poly.type
_entity_poly.pdbx_seq_one_letter_code
_entity_poly.pdbx_strand_id
1 'polypeptide(L)'
;MSDSVKKWYEMKEEGWWTKNPNKQKTVHSHLYVWVLDYEDAKVYCYNKWDPDTMSIKEFLITVGHTPKKCKWMINPSKKVNYIV
;
A
#
# COMPACT_ATOMS: atom_id res chain seq x y z
N MET A 1 11.80 -31.29 -5.62
CA MET A 1 11.28 -29.97 -5.17
C MET A 1 9.77 -30.10 -5.05
N SER A 2 9.17 -29.73 -3.91
CA SER A 2 7.71 -29.83 -3.71
C SER A 2 6.99 -28.79 -4.56
N ASP A 3 5.92 -29.19 -5.26
CA ASP A 3 5.12 -28.33 -6.15
C ASP A 3 4.67 -27.03 -5.48
N SER A 4 4.47 -27.05 -4.16
CA SER A 4 4.10 -25.88 -3.37
C SER A 4 5.18 -24.79 -3.38
N VAL A 5 6.46 -25.17 -3.29
CA VAL A 5 7.58 -24.20 -3.29
C VAL A 5 7.79 -23.62 -4.68
N LYS A 6 7.61 -24.44 -5.72
CA LYS A 6 7.72 -24.01 -7.12
C LYS A 6 6.66 -22.95 -7.45
N LYS A 7 5.41 -23.16 -7.02
CA LYS A 7 4.30 -22.23 -7.22
C LYS A 7 4.50 -20.87 -6.52
N TRP A 8 5.15 -20.85 -5.36
CA TRP A 8 5.51 -19.60 -4.65
C TRP A 8 6.57 -18.78 -5.38
N TYR A 9 7.55 -19.43 -6.00
CA TYR A 9 8.55 -18.76 -6.83
C TYR A 9 7.97 -18.29 -8.17
N GLU A 10 7.11 -19.10 -8.79
CA GLU A 10 6.37 -18.73 -10.01
C GLU A 10 5.43 -17.53 -9.76
N MET A 11 4.81 -17.41 -8.58
CA MET A 11 4.04 -16.22 -8.17
C MET A 11 4.88 -14.95 -7.97
N LYS A 12 6.18 -15.06 -7.67
CA LYS A 12 7.07 -13.89 -7.63
C LYS A 12 7.50 -13.43 -9.02
N GLU A 13 7.64 -14.37 -9.95
CA GLU A 13 7.91 -14.11 -11.37
C GLU A 13 6.68 -13.53 -12.09
N GLU A 14 5.48 -13.95 -11.70
CA GLU A 14 4.20 -13.34 -12.07
C GLU A 14 3.87 -12.19 -11.13
N GLY A 15 4.71 -11.16 -11.14
CA GLY A 15 4.38 -9.90 -10.50
C GLY A 15 3.02 -9.39 -10.99
N TRP A 16 2.00 -9.57 -10.15
CA TRP A 16 0.69 -8.88 -10.16
C TRP A 16 0.77 -7.34 -10.16
N TRP A 17 1.97 -6.79 -10.33
CA TRP A 17 2.40 -5.40 -10.28
C TRP A 17 3.30 -5.02 -11.48
N THR A 18 3.70 -5.95 -12.37
CA THR A 18 4.79 -5.67 -13.36
C THR A 18 4.56 -6.08 -14.84
N LYS A 19 3.35 -6.36 -15.33
CA LYS A 19 3.18 -6.69 -16.78
C LYS A 19 2.16 -5.84 -17.54
N ASN A 20 2.37 -4.53 -17.58
CA ASN A 20 2.01 -3.71 -18.75
C ASN A 20 2.66 -2.31 -18.68
N PRO A 21 3.69 -1.99 -19.50
CA PRO A 21 4.32 -0.67 -19.48
C PRO A 21 3.37 0.47 -19.90
N ASN A 22 2.32 0.17 -20.67
CA ASN A 22 1.27 1.14 -21.04
C ASN A 22 0.15 1.27 -19.98
N LYS A 23 0.06 0.38 -18.98
CA LYS A 23 -0.84 0.54 -17.82
C LYS A 23 -0.16 1.18 -16.61
N GLN A 24 1.17 1.18 -16.54
CA GLN A 24 1.91 1.76 -15.40
C GLN A 24 1.56 3.23 -15.14
N LYS A 25 1.27 4.03 -16.17
CA LYS A 25 0.96 5.45 -15.97
C LYS A 25 -0.44 5.76 -15.39
N THR A 26 -1.34 4.78 -15.27
CA THR A 26 -2.73 5.04 -14.85
C THR A 26 -3.08 4.62 -13.42
N VAL A 27 -2.19 3.94 -12.69
CA VAL A 27 -2.51 3.38 -11.36
C VAL A 27 -2.01 4.27 -10.21
N HIS A 28 -0.97 5.08 -10.42
CA HIS A 28 -0.39 5.89 -9.34
C HIS A 28 -1.25 7.10 -8.93
N SER A 29 -2.25 7.51 -9.72
CA SER A 29 -3.06 8.69 -9.39
C SER A 29 -4.08 8.47 -8.26
N HIS A 30 -4.30 7.23 -7.79
CA HIS A 30 -5.38 6.92 -6.85
C HIS A 30 -5.00 5.92 -5.72
N LEU A 31 -3.74 5.86 -5.30
CA LEU A 31 -3.39 5.10 -4.10
C LEU A 31 -3.79 5.88 -2.85
N TYR A 32 -4.76 5.34 -2.10
CA TYR A 32 -5.18 5.87 -0.81
C TYR A 32 -4.42 5.15 0.31
N VAL A 33 -3.75 5.92 1.14
CA VAL A 33 -3.11 5.46 2.37
C VAL A 33 -4.05 5.74 3.52
N TRP A 34 -4.55 4.67 4.14
CA TRP A 34 -5.33 4.72 5.37
C TRP A 34 -4.40 4.49 6.55
N VAL A 35 -4.45 5.36 7.55
CA VAL A 35 -3.60 5.29 8.75
C VAL A 35 -4.48 5.31 9.97
N LEU A 36 -4.40 4.26 10.79
CA LEU A 36 -4.94 4.24 12.14
C LEU A 36 -3.81 4.64 13.09
N ASP A 37 -3.91 5.82 13.69
CA ASP A 37 -2.94 6.33 14.65
C ASP A 37 -3.42 6.06 16.08
N TYR A 38 -2.58 5.40 16.88
CA TYR A 38 -2.89 5.08 18.27
C TYR A 38 -2.56 6.21 19.23
N GLU A 39 -1.82 7.24 18.82
CA GLU A 39 -1.49 8.38 19.68
C GLU A 39 -2.70 9.29 19.90
N ASP A 40 -3.54 9.45 18.89
CA ASP A 40 -4.72 10.31 18.93
C ASP A 40 -6.05 9.56 18.73
N ALA A 41 -5.98 8.23 18.57
CA ALA A 41 -7.11 7.34 18.32
C ALA A 41 -7.95 7.72 17.08
N LYS A 42 -7.31 8.28 16.03
CA LYS A 42 -7.98 8.69 14.79
C LYS A 42 -7.55 7.88 13.58
N VAL A 43 -8.38 7.96 12.54
CA VAL A 43 -8.11 7.39 11.21
C VAL A 43 -7.90 8.52 10.21
N TYR A 44 -6.80 8.44 9.47
CA TYR A 44 -6.40 9.37 8.43
C TYR A 44 -6.46 8.70 7.05
N CYS A 45 -6.75 9.49 6.02
CA CYS A 45 -6.75 9.05 4.63
C CYS A 45 -5.96 10.04 3.77
N TYR A 46 -4.88 9.57 3.15
CA TYR A 46 -4.03 10.35 2.27
C TYR A 46 -4.07 9.81 0.84
N ASN A 47 -3.93 10.67 -0.16
CA ASN A 47 -3.91 10.29 -1.58
C ASN A 47 -2.70 10.87 -2.34
N LYS A 48 -1.70 11.36 -1.60
CA LYS A 48 -0.52 12.07 -2.14
C LYS A 48 0.78 11.27 -2.01
N TRP A 49 0.71 10.04 -1.48
CA TRP A 49 1.90 9.21 -1.35
C TRP A 49 2.24 8.58 -2.70
N ASP A 50 3.48 8.77 -3.12
CA ASP A 50 4.03 8.17 -4.33
C ASP A 50 5.09 7.12 -3.94
N PRO A 51 4.84 5.82 -4.19
CA PRO A 51 5.76 4.74 -3.84
C PRO A 51 7.09 4.79 -4.60
N ASP A 52 7.16 5.47 -5.75
CA ASP A 52 8.37 5.54 -6.56
C ASP A 52 9.36 6.59 -6.03
N THR A 53 8.87 7.55 -5.26
CA THR A 53 9.68 8.66 -4.73
C THR A 53 10.06 8.48 -3.26
N MET A 54 9.17 7.89 -2.45
CA MET A 54 9.41 7.73 -1.01
C MET A 54 8.77 6.47 -0.44
N SER A 55 9.42 5.88 0.57
CA SER A 55 8.83 4.75 1.27
C SER A 55 7.63 5.17 2.11
N ILE A 56 6.70 4.24 2.35
CA ILE A 56 5.50 4.52 3.18
C ILE A 56 5.88 4.97 4.60
N LYS A 57 6.99 4.48 5.16
CA LYS A 57 7.44 4.87 6.51
C LYS A 57 7.94 6.31 6.54
N GLU A 58 8.71 6.73 5.54
CA GLU A 58 9.17 8.12 5.40
C GLU A 58 7.98 9.06 5.17
N PHE A 59 6.98 8.62 4.39
CA PHE A 59 5.76 9.37 4.18
C PHE A 59 5.02 9.62 5.49
N LEU A 60 4.81 8.57 6.29
CA LEU A 60 4.16 8.65 7.60
C LEU A 60 4.88 9.61 8.54
N ILE A 61 6.21 9.56 8.58
CA ILE A 61 7.02 10.49 9.39
C ILE A 61 6.84 11.94 8.89
N THR A 62 6.83 12.13 7.57
CA THR A 62 6.69 13.45 6.93
C THR A 62 5.32 14.08 7.23
N VAL A 63 4.26 13.28 7.33
CA VAL A 63 2.92 13.76 7.72
C VAL A 63 2.70 13.79 9.25
N GLY A 64 3.73 13.48 10.04
CA GLY A 64 3.72 13.63 11.50
C GLY A 64 3.27 12.40 12.29
N HIS A 65 3.14 11.24 11.66
CA HIS A 65 2.83 9.98 12.35
C HIS A 65 4.10 9.28 12.83
N THR A 66 4.00 8.61 13.97
CA THR A 66 5.06 7.70 14.47
C THR A 66 4.83 6.28 13.92
N PRO A 67 5.66 5.75 13.00
CA PRO A 67 5.39 4.44 12.36
C PRO A 67 5.32 3.24 13.33
N LYS A 68 5.85 3.38 14.55
CA LYS A 68 5.75 2.37 15.61
C LYS A 68 4.39 2.36 16.30
N LYS A 69 3.66 3.47 16.26
CA LYS A 69 2.39 3.71 16.94
C LYS A 69 1.22 3.91 15.99
N CYS A 70 1.38 3.53 14.72
CA CYS A 70 0.28 3.51 13.77
C CYS A 70 0.26 2.19 12.98
N LYS A 71 -0.92 1.85 12.47
CA LYS A 71 -1.10 0.82 11.44
C LYS A 71 -1.59 1.49 10.18
N TRP A 72 -1.20 0.98 9.03
CA TRP A 72 -1.62 1.55 7.76
C TRP A 72 -1.98 0.48 6.75
N MET A 73 -2.80 0.88 5.79
CA MET A 73 -3.25 0.08 4.65
C MET A 73 -3.22 0.95 3.40
N ILE A 74 -2.81 0.36 2.28
CA ILE A 74 -2.84 1.01 0.97
C ILE A 74 -3.98 0.40 0.17
N ASN A 75 -4.85 1.22 -0.39
CA ASN A 75 -5.99 0.78 -1.18
C ASN A 75 -6.09 1.63 -2.47
N PRO A 76 -6.23 1.03 -3.66
CA PRO A 76 -6.49 1.77 -4.90
C PRO A 76 -7.87 2.45 -4.93
N SER A 77 -8.76 2.14 -3.97
CA SER A 77 -10.08 2.76 -3.84
C SER A 77 -10.20 3.51 -2.51
N LYS A 78 -10.92 4.63 -2.54
CA LYS A 78 -11.32 5.37 -1.32
C LYS A 78 -12.39 4.62 -0.53
N LYS A 79 -13.02 3.58 -1.08
CA LYS A 79 -14.05 2.82 -0.37
C LYS A 79 -13.39 1.81 0.57
N VAL A 80 -13.76 1.88 1.85
CA VAL A 80 -13.51 0.82 2.83
C VAL A 80 -14.73 -0.08 2.82
N ASN A 81 -14.55 -1.36 2.48
CA ASN A 81 -15.63 -2.35 2.58
C ASN A 81 -15.72 -2.81 4.04
N TYR A 82 -16.87 -2.56 4.67
CA TYR A 82 -17.18 -3.14 5.97
C TYR A 82 -17.73 -4.55 5.75
N ILE A 83 -17.21 -5.53 6.50
CA ILE A 83 -17.85 -6.84 6.60
C ILE A 83 -18.88 -6.69 7.72
N VAL A 84 -20.16 -6.83 7.37
CA VAL A 84 -21.28 -6.91 8.33
C VAL A 84 -21.35 -8.33 8.88
#